data_AF-A0A817TBC0-F1
#
_entry.id   AF-A0A817TBC0-F1
#
_cell.length_a   1.000
_cell.length_b   1.000
_cell.length_c   1.000
_cell.angle_alpha   90.00
_cell.angle_beta   90.00
_cell.angle_gamma   90.00
#
_symmetry.space_group_name_H-M   'P 1'
#
loop_
_entity.id
_entity.type
_entity.pdbx_description
1 polymer ?
#
loop_
_entity_poly.entity_id
_entity_poly.type
_entity_poly.pdbx_seq_one_letter_code
_entity_poly.pdbx_strand_id
1 'polypeptide(L)' 'MSAHSLSIYLRLFLNNFSLDLLQNVSLMNEMLHVSRPEGSLDEPSVQYGLIWNWLYQNNRHLVGHRGWILGVTHTMM' A
#
# COMPACT_ATOMS: atom_id res chain seq x y z
N MET A 1 10.91 -10.83 -3.85
CA MET A 1 10.47 -10.37 -5.20
C MET A 1 11.38 -9.24 -5.63
N SER A 2 11.64 -9.07 -6.93
CA SER A 2 12.37 -7.89 -7.43
C SER A 2 11.49 -6.65 -7.37
N ALA A 3 12.10 -5.45 -7.40
CA ALA A 3 11.37 -4.19 -7.48
C ALA A 3 10.42 -4.17 -8.70
N HIS A 4 10.85 -4.71 -9.83
CA HIS A 4 10.05 -4.80 -11.05
C HIS A 4 8.78 -5.64 -10.88
N SER A 5 8.91 -6.85 -10.32
CA SER A 5 7.76 -7.73 -10.07
C SER A 5 6.77 -7.11 -9.08
N LEU A 6 7.29 -6.40 -8.07
CA LEU A 6 6.48 -5.74 -7.06
C LEU A 6 5.71 -4.55 -7.68
N SER A 7 6.35 -3.73 -8.53
CA SER A 7 5.68 -2.64 -9.25
C SER A 7 4.58 -3.14 -10.19
N ILE A 8 4.78 -4.28 -10.86
CA ILE A 8 3.72 -4.91 -11.68
C ILE A 8 2.54 -5.32 -10.79
N TYR A 9 2.80 -5.96 -9.65
CA TYR A 9 1.75 -6.37 -8.71
C TYR A 9 0.94 -5.17 -8.21
N LEU A 10 1.58 -4.11 -7.73
CA LEU A 10 0.88 -2.93 -7.22
C LEU A 10 0.05 -2.25 -8.31
N ARG A 11 0.60 -2.12 -9.51
CA ARG A 11 -0.14 -1.55 -10.65
C ARG A 11 -1.38 -2.38 -10.97
N LEU A 12 -1.29 -3.70 -10.95
CA LEU A 12 -2.43 -4.59 -11.21
C LEU A 12 -3.47 -4.48 -10.08
N PHE A 13 -3.02 -4.46 -8.83
CA PHE A 13 -3.86 -4.32 -7.65
C PHE A 13 -4.64 -2.99 -7.64
N LEU A 14 -3.97 -1.86 -7.89
CA LEU A 14 -4.60 -0.53 -7.83
C LEU A 14 -5.48 -0.22 -9.05
N ASN A 15 -5.18 -0.78 -10.23
CA ASN A 15 -5.94 -0.49 -11.45
C ASN A 15 -7.19 -1.36 -11.62
N ASN A 16 -7.70 -2.01 -10.54
CA ASN A 16 -8.87 -2.89 -10.59
C ASN A 16 -8.78 -3.96 -11.69
N PHE A 17 -7.56 -4.41 -12.04
CA PHE A 17 -7.43 -5.40 -13.10
C PHE A 17 -7.96 -6.74 -12.58
N SER A 18 -8.83 -7.35 -13.38
CA SER A 18 -9.54 -8.62 -13.19
C SER A 18 -8.60 -9.83 -13.14
N LEU A 19 -7.57 -9.81 -12.29
CA LEU A 19 -7.04 -11.04 -11.75
C LEU A 19 -8.04 -11.49 -10.69
N ASP A 20 -8.49 -12.74 -10.78
CA ASP A 20 -9.42 -13.43 -9.88
C ASP A 20 -9.12 -13.33 -8.36
N LEU A 21 -8.04 -12.65 -7.96
CA LEU A 21 -7.69 -12.36 -6.59
C LEU A 21 -8.75 -11.49 -5.87
N LEU A 22 -9.38 -10.53 -6.55
CA LEU A 22 -10.28 -9.54 -5.92
C LEU A 22 -11.48 -9.22 -6.82
N GLN A 23 -12.32 -10.23 -7.07
CA GLN A 23 -13.58 -10.06 -7.83
C GLN A 23 -14.60 -9.12 -7.16
N ASN A 24 -14.30 -8.61 -5.97
CA ASN A 24 -15.20 -7.76 -5.21
C ASN A 24 -14.56 -6.40 -4.91
N VAL A 25 -15.01 -5.37 -5.65
CA VAL A 25 -14.63 -3.97 -5.44
C VAL A 25 -14.85 -3.53 -3.98
N SER A 26 -15.83 -4.11 -3.28
CA SER A 26 -16.05 -3.86 -1.85
C SER A 26 -14.87 -4.29 -0.98
N LEU A 27 -14.24 -5.44 -1.28
CA LEU A 27 -13.08 -5.93 -0.55
C LEU A 27 -11.84 -5.08 -0.82
N MET A 28 -11.69 -4.59 -2.05
CA MET A 28 -10.62 -3.64 -2.37
C MET A 28 -10.78 -2.32 -1.61
N ASN A 29 -12.00 -1.79 -1.58
CA ASN A 29 -12.29 -0.58 -0.80
C ASN A 29 -12.03 -0.79 0.69
N GLU A 30 -12.33 -1.97 1.22
CA GLU A 30 -12.02 -2.33 2.61
C GLU A 30 -10.51 -2.44 2.86
N MET A 31 -9.75 -3.06 1.94
CA MET A 31 -8.28 -3.16 2.04
C MET A 31 -7.57 -1.80 1.94
N LEU A 32 -8.13 -0.89 1.14
CA LEU A 32 -7.62 0.47 0.96
C LEU A 32 -8.16 1.45 2.02
N HIS A 33 -9.19 1.06 2.78
CA HIS A 33 -9.77 1.89 3.81
C HIS A 33 -8.73 2.21 4.89
N VAL A 34 -8.54 3.50 5.16
CA VAL A 34 -7.72 3.98 6.27
C VAL A 34 -8.49 3.76 7.56
N SER A 35 -8.16 2.68 8.26
CA SER A 35 -8.84 2.28 9.49
C SER A 35 -8.27 2.98 10.72
N ARG A 36 -7.04 3.51 10.65
CA ARG A 36 -6.45 4.32 11.72
C ARG A 36 -5.62 5.49 11.17
N PRO A 37 -5.90 6.74 11.59
CA PRO A 37 -4.95 7.84 11.46
C PRO A 37 -3.87 7.71 12.56
N GLU A 38 -3.34 6.51 12.79
CA GLU A 38 -2.19 6.30 13.67
C GLU A 38 -0.94 6.55 12.85
N GLY A 39 -0.71 7.82 12.47
CA GLY A 39 0.67 8.23 12.22
C GLY A 39 1.46 7.92 13.48
N SER A 40 2.61 7.26 13.36
CA SER A 40 3.52 7.20 14.49
C SER A 40 3.83 8.64 14.91
N LEU A 41 4.14 8.87 16.19
CA LEU A 41 4.59 10.19 16.66
C LEU A 41 5.75 10.76 15.81
N ASP A 42 6.47 9.87 15.12
CA ASP A 42 7.62 10.16 14.27
C ASP A 42 7.26 10.46 12.79
N GLU A 43 6.10 10.00 12.28
CA GLU A 43 5.68 10.20 10.88
C GLU A 43 4.15 10.45 10.75
N PRO A 44 3.65 11.64 11.16
CA PRO A 44 2.23 11.97 11.17
C PRO A 44 1.58 12.03 9.77
N SER A 45 2.39 12.06 8.71
CA SER A 45 1.94 12.05 7.31
C SER A 45 1.61 10.65 6.79
N VAL A 46 1.87 9.59 7.57
CA VAL A 46 1.58 8.20 7.21
C VAL A 46 0.30 7.75 7.89
N GLN A 47 -0.64 7.21 7.12
CA GLN A 47 -1.87 6.59 7.61
C GLN A 47 -1.86 5.10 7.27
N TYR A 48 -2.51 4.28 8.08
CA TYR A 48 -2.50 2.82 7.91
C TYR A 48 -3.90 2.31 7.57
N GLY A 49 -3.98 1.54 6.49
CA GLY A 49 -5.11 0.66 6.20
C GLY A 49 -4.84 -0.77 6.68
N LEU A 50 -5.60 -1.75 6.17
CA LEU A 50 -5.46 -3.14 6.61
C LEU A 50 -4.13 -3.79 6.19
N ILE A 51 -3.68 -3.50 4.96
CA ILE A 51 -2.45 -4.05 4.38
C ILE A 51 -1.52 -2.94 3.88
N TRP A 52 -2.08 -1.76 3.58
CA TRP A 52 -1.38 -0.68 2.89
C TRP A 52 -1.19 0.53 3.79
N ASN A 53 -0.10 1.23 3.55
CA ASN A 53 0.21 2.53 4.13
C ASN A 53 -0.11 3.60 3.10
N TRP A 54 -0.63 4.72 3.58
CA TRP A 54 -0.89 5.93 2.81
C TRP A 54 0.08 7.01 3.25
N LEU A 55 0.83 7.57 2.32
CA LEU A 55 1.74 8.69 2.60
C LEU A 55 1.27 9.91 1.80
N TYR A 56 1.00 11.02 2.50
CA TYR A 56 0.74 12.28 1.83
C TYR A 56 2.04 13.04 1.60
N GLN A 57 2.46 13.18 0.34
CA GLN A 57 3.69 13.88 -0.04
C GLN A 57 3.49 14.61 -1.37
N ASN A 58 4.04 15.82 -1.49
CA ASN A 58 4.00 16.62 -2.73
C ASN A 58 2.57 16.79 -3.29
N ASN A 59 1.59 17.00 -2.40
CA ASN A 59 0.18 17.16 -2.76
C ASN A 59 -0.44 15.92 -3.44
N ARG A 60 0.09 14.72 -3.16
CA ARG A 60 -0.39 13.44 -3.67
C ARG A 60 -0.48 12.42 -2.52
N HIS A 61 -1.43 11.51 -2.66
CA HIS A 61 -1.50 10.31 -1.84
C HIS A 61 -0.72 9.19 -2.54
N LEU A 62 0.31 8.69 -1.87
CA LEU A 62 1.03 7.49 -2.24
C LEU A 62 0.46 6.33 -1.42
N VAL A 63 0.34 5.17 -2.05
CA VAL A 63 -0.14 3.95 -1.40
C VAL A 63 0.88 2.85 -1.61
N GLY A 64 1.28 2.20 -0.53
CA GLY A 64 2.37 1.24 -0.59
C GLY A 64 2.57 0.50 0.71
N HIS A 65 3.67 -0.25 0.81
CA HIS A 65 4.02 -0.97 2.03
C HIS A 65 5.54 -1.01 2.14
N ARG A 66 6.03 -0.82 3.36
CA ARG A 66 7.44 -1.05 3.72
C ARG A 66 7.58 -2.35 4.48
N GLY A 67 8.51 -3.21 4.06
CA GLY A 67 8.81 -4.48 4.71
C GLY A 67 10.30 -4.61 5.00
N TRP A 68 10.64 -5.17 6.16
CA TRP A 68 12.02 -5.41 6.56
C TRP A 68 12.18 -6.83 7.09
N ILE A 69 13.19 -7.52 6.57
CA ILE A 69 13.74 -8.76 7.15
C ILE A 69 15.24 -8.59 7.33
N LEU A 70 15.87 -9.39 8.18
CA LEU A 70 17.30 -9.27 8.44
C LEU A 70 18.11 -9.33 7.14
N GLY A 71 18.92 -8.29 6.88
CA GLY A 71 19.76 -8.17 5.68
C GLY A 71 19.06 -7.65 4.41
N VAL A 72 17.74 -7.41 4.44
CA VAL A 72 16.99 -6.98 3.26
C VAL A 72 15.87 -6.01 3.64
N THR A 73 15.91 -4.79 3.08
CA THR A 73 14.87 -3.78 3.25
C THR A 73 14.22 -3.48 1.90
N HIS A 74 12.89 -3.53 1.84
CA HIS A 74 12.12 -3.13 0.67
C HIS A 74 11.13 -2.04 1.04
N THR A 75 11.11 -0.97 0.24
CA THR A 75 10.12 0.09 0.32
C THR A 75 9.46 0.23 -1.05
N MET A 76 8.13 0.20 -1.08
CA MET A 76 7.36 0.62 -2.25
C MET A 76 6.36 1.68 -1.84
N MET A 77 6.33 2.78 -2.59
CA MET A 77 5.37 3.89 -2.49
C MET A 77 4.97 4.33 -3.90
#